data_AF-A0A4U5P979-F1
#
_entry.id   AF-A0A4U5P979-F1
#
_cell.length_a   1.000
_cell.length_b   1.000
_cell.length_c   1.000
_cell.angle_alpha   90.00
_cell.angle_beta   90.00
_cell.angle_gamma   90.00
#
_symmetry.space_group_name_H-M   'P 1'
#
loop_
_entity.id
_entity.type
_entity.pdbx_description
1 polymer ?
#
loop_
_entity_poly.entity_id
_entity_poly.type
_entity_poly.pdbx_seq_one_letter_code
_entity_poly.pdbx_strand_id
1 'polypeptide(L)'
;MVTDGCKWCVSDMKTYYRIRRDLSQGRRTLTDLTTDELESYVQCPPELAYIGLLLFLLQIPIVGETIVFFVILICFFQTSEEFAKLSGIVCLAVLPMTVYVIGFAILFFPRIILTRHFWSNEQRKEFWAHSLKVSAARHYQPILENLKVSNKDITIPTEFVNLKDVKIAPLIEFPYSHIVRLCMIHRCFPVPSVKRLAHRAEVLRELDSRQLNDLHLVDEMDDQQLYMHLFIRRLQYEGKTVPEMRELLKTWLIASKVIPP
;
A
#
# COMPACT_ATOMS: atom_id res chain seq x y z
N MET A 1 -22.26 11.10 -4.67
CA MET A 1 -21.38 10.23 -3.84
C MET A 1 -20.93 8.97 -4.56
N VAL A 2 -21.81 8.04 -4.97
CA VAL A 2 -21.41 6.81 -5.68
C VAL A 2 -20.89 7.11 -7.09
N THR A 3 -21.61 7.93 -7.85
CA THR A 3 -21.21 8.37 -9.20
C THR A 3 -19.88 9.12 -9.18
N ASP A 4 -19.67 9.96 -8.18
CA ASP A 4 -18.42 10.70 -7.99
C ASP A 4 -17.30 9.72 -7.60
N GLY A 5 -17.49 8.86 -6.60
CA GLY A 5 -16.49 7.84 -6.23
C GLY A 5 -16.04 6.97 -7.40
N CYS A 6 -16.96 6.56 -8.29
CA CYS A 6 -16.64 5.85 -9.53
C CYS A 6 -15.78 6.70 -10.49
N LYS A 7 -16.15 7.97 -10.71
CA LYS A 7 -15.39 8.88 -11.58
C LYS A 7 -13.96 9.07 -11.08
N TRP A 8 -13.80 9.31 -9.77
CA TRP A 8 -12.49 9.49 -9.14
C TRP A 8 -11.66 8.20 -9.23
N CYS A 9 -12.25 7.05 -8.91
CA CYS A 9 -11.56 5.76 -9.02
C CYS A 9 -11.09 5.46 -10.46
N VAL A 10 -11.92 5.75 -11.47
CA VAL A 10 -11.56 5.55 -12.89
C VAL A 10 -10.48 6.56 -13.32
N SER A 11 -10.54 7.79 -12.82
CA SER A 11 -9.54 8.82 -13.08
C SER A 11 -8.17 8.40 -12.54
N ASP A 12 -8.09 8.04 -11.25
CA ASP A 12 -6.86 7.60 -10.59
C ASP A 12 -6.27 6.36 -11.29
N MET A 13 -7.13 5.41 -11.67
CA MET A 13 -6.71 4.23 -12.43
C MET A 13 -6.11 4.60 -13.80
N LYS A 14 -6.77 5.49 -14.55
CA LYS A 14 -6.27 5.96 -15.85
C LYS A 14 -4.94 6.69 -15.70
N THR A 15 -4.80 7.53 -14.68
CA THR A 15 -3.56 8.23 -14.34
C THR A 15 -2.45 7.25 -14.01
N TYR A 16 -2.73 6.27 -13.13
CA TYR A 16 -1.78 5.22 -12.77
C TYR A 16 -1.25 4.45 -13.99
N TYR A 17 -2.14 3.99 -14.88
CA TYR A 17 -1.73 3.26 -16.09
C TYR A 17 -0.95 4.13 -17.06
N ARG A 18 -1.35 5.40 -17.23
CA ARG A 18 -0.63 6.35 -18.08
C ARG A 18 0.80 6.52 -17.59
N ILE A 19 0.97 6.85 -16.31
CA ILE A 19 2.27 7.01 -15.67
C ILE A 19 3.09 5.73 -15.82
N ARG A 20 2.52 4.58 -15.45
CA ARG A 20 3.22 3.30 -15.55
C ARG A 20 3.70 2.99 -16.97
N ARG A 21 2.85 3.22 -17.96
CA ARG A 21 3.18 3.02 -19.38
C ARG A 21 4.30 3.97 -19.81
N ASP A 22 4.19 5.25 -19.47
CA ASP A 22 5.15 6.26 -19.89
C ASP A 22 6.53 6.04 -19.23
N LEU A 23 6.57 5.64 -17.95
CA LEU A 23 7.79 5.20 -17.26
C LEU A 23 8.39 3.94 -17.90
N SER A 24 7.56 2.93 -18.21
CA SER A 24 8.04 1.67 -18.82
C SER A 24 8.58 1.85 -20.24
N GLN A 25 8.09 2.86 -20.95
CA GLN A 25 8.51 3.20 -22.31
C GLN A 25 9.64 4.24 -22.32
N GLY A 26 10.13 4.68 -21.16
CA GLY A 26 11.17 5.71 -21.05
C GLY A 26 10.77 7.08 -21.60
N ARG A 27 9.46 7.37 -21.72
CA ARG A 27 8.96 8.65 -22.23
C ARG A 27 9.06 9.78 -21.21
N ARG A 28 8.98 9.41 -19.93
CA ARG A 28 9.09 10.29 -18.76
C ARG A 28 9.90 9.55 -17.70
N THR A 29 10.58 10.30 -16.85
CA THR A 29 11.19 9.78 -15.61
C THR A 29 10.31 10.15 -14.41
N LEU A 30 10.67 9.69 -13.20
CA LEU A 30 9.94 10.05 -11.97
C LEU A 30 9.99 11.56 -11.70
N THR A 31 11.07 12.24 -12.08
CA THR A 31 11.24 13.69 -11.89
C THR A 31 10.31 14.50 -12.78
N ASP A 32 9.84 13.95 -13.90
CA ASP A 32 8.94 14.65 -14.83
C ASP A 32 7.48 14.62 -14.38
N LEU A 33 7.12 13.77 -13.41
CA LEU A 33 5.76 13.65 -12.87
C LEU A 33 5.39 14.89 -12.07
N THR A 34 4.10 15.20 -11.90
CA THR A 34 3.65 16.21 -10.92
C THR A 34 3.52 15.60 -9.52
N THR A 35 3.40 16.43 -8.47
CA THR A 35 3.16 15.94 -7.10
C THR A 35 1.88 15.12 -7.01
N ASP A 36 0.79 15.59 -7.61
CA ASP A 36 -0.50 14.87 -7.67
C ASP A 36 -0.39 13.54 -8.43
N GLU A 37 0.39 13.50 -9.51
CA GLU A 37 0.67 12.27 -10.27
C GLU A 37 1.45 11.26 -9.43
N LEU A 38 2.49 11.71 -8.70
CA LEU A 38 3.25 10.87 -7.78
C LEU A 38 2.40 10.34 -6.63
N GLU A 39 1.59 11.20 -6.01
CA GLU A 39 0.68 10.80 -4.94
C GLU A 39 -0.31 9.73 -5.42
N SER A 40 -0.96 9.98 -6.56
CA SER A 40 -1.87 9.04 -7.20
C SER A 40 -1.15 7.72 -7.51
N TYR A 41 0.08 7.79 -8.01
CA TYR A 41 0.89 6.61 -8.35
C TYR A 41 1.31 5.77 -7.13
N VAL A 42 1.65 6.41 -6.00
CA VAL A 42 1.96 5.74 -4.72
C VAL A 42 0.72 5.13 -4.07
N GLN A 43 -0.42 5.80 -4.21
CA GLN A 43 -1.69 5.44 -3.57
C GLN A 43 -2.46 4.36 -4.32
N CYS A 44 -2.29 4.23 -5.63
CA CYS A 44 -2.92 3.20 -6.43
C CYS A 44 -2.10 1.90 -6.43
N PRO A 45 -2.52 0.88 -5.66
CA PRO A 45 -1.92 -0.43 -5.77
C PRO A 45 -2.07 -1.00 -7.19
N PRO A 46 -1.02 -1.58 -7.81
CA PRO A 46 -1.17 -2.41 -9.02
C PRO A 46 -2.22 -3.52 -8.88
N GLU A 47 -2.57 -3.89 -7.64
CA GLU A 47 -3.55 -4.87 -7.25
C GLU A 47 -4.99 -4.47 -7.61
N LEU A 48 -5.32 -3.17 -7.73
CA LEU A 48 -6.65 -2.75 -8.18
C LEU A 48 -6.94 -3.19 -9.62
N ALA A 49 -5.91 -3.26 -10.46
CA ALA A 49 -6.01 -3.80 -11.81
C ALA A 49 -6.30 -5.29 -11.81
N TYR A 50 -5.59 -6.06 -10.98
CA TYR A 50 -5.77 -7.50 -10.86
C TYR A 50 -7.10 -7.84 -10.22
N ILE A 51 -7.54 -7.09 -9.22
CA ILE A 51 -8.86 -7.24 -8.60
C ILE A 51 -9.95 -6.87 -9.60
N GLY A 52 -9.81 -5.76 -10.33
CA GLY A 52 -10.76 -5.37 -11.37
C GLY A 52 -10.87 -6.40 -12.50
N LEU A 53 -9.73 -6.92 -12.97
CA LEU A 53 -9.67 -8.00 -13.95
C LEU A 53 -10.25 -9.30 -13.40
N LEU A 54 -9.93 -9.67 -12.16
CA LEU A 54 -10.45 -10.87 -11.51
C LEU A 54 -11.97 -10.78 -11.35
N LEU A 55 -12.49 -9.64 -10.90
CA LEU A 55 -13.93 -9.37 -10.80
C LEU A 55 -14.62 -9.40 -12.16
N PHE A 56 -13.97 -8.90 -13.22
CA PHE A 56 -14.46 -9.00 -14.59
C PHE A 56 -14.46 -10.46 -15.11
N LEU A 57 -13.38 -11.21 -14.89
CA LEU A 57 -13.26 -12.61 -15.30
C LEU A 57 -14.23 -13.52 -14.52
N LEU A 58 -14.50 -13.22 -13.25
CA LEU A 58 -15.51 -13.89 -12.43
C LEU A 58 -16.93 -13.70 -12.98
N GLN A 59 -17.20 -12.65 -13.75
CA GLN A 59 -18.51 -12.43 -14.39
C GLN A 59 -18.69 -13.23 -15.68
N ILE A 60 -17.63 -13.85 -16.21
CA ILE A 60 -17.70 -14.66 -17.43
C ILE A 60 -18.04 -16.11 -17.04
N PRO A 61 -19.20 -16.66 -17.45
CA PRO A 61 -19.54 -18.05 -17.19
C PRO A 61 -18.47 -18.99 -17.78
N ILE A 62 -18.22 -20.15 -17.14
CA ILE A 62 -17.15 -21.11 -17.46
C ILE A 62 -15.73 -20.60 -17.08
N VAL A 63 -15.36 -19.35 -17.39
CA VAL A 63 -14.04 -18.78 -17.01
C VAL A 63 -13.95 -18.52 -15.51
N GLY A 64 -15.00 -17.95 -14.90
CA GLY A 64 -15.07 -17.79 -13.44
C GLY A 64 -15.00 -19.12 -12.70
N GLU A 65 -15.72 -20.14 -13.19
CA GLU A 65 -15.75 -21.49 -12.61
C GLU A 65 -14.40 -22.20 -12.71
N THR A 66 -13.70 -22.07 -13.84
CA THR A 66 -12.36 -22.67 -14.04
C THR A 66 -11.28 -21.99 -13.21
N ILE A 67 -11.31 -20.66 -13.05
CA ILE A 67 -10.39 -19.93 -12.16
C ILE A 67 -10.60 -20.35 -10.70
N VAL A 68 -11.86 -20.48 -10.27
CA VAL A 68 -12.17 -20.92 -8.91
C VAL A 68 -11.76 -22.36 -8.67
N PHE A 69 -11.97 -23.26 -9.63
CA PHE A 69 -11.46 -24.62 -9.55
C PHE A 69 -9.93 -24.66 -9.40
N PHE A 70 -9.21 -23.80 -10.14
CA PHE A 70 -7.74 -23.72 -10.06
C PHE A 70 -7.26 -23.16 -8.72
N VAL A 71 -7.93 -22.14 -8.17
CA VAL A 71 -7.63 -21.60 -6.83
C VAL A 71 -7.92 -22.64 -5.74
N ILE A 72 -9.04 -23.36 -5.83
CA ILE A 72 -9.38 -24.45 -4.91
C ILE A 72 -8.35 -25.58 -5.00
N LEU A 73 -7.93 -25.95 -6.21
CA LEU A 73 -6.92 -26.99 -6.43
C LEU A 73 -5.57 -26.59 -5.82
N ILE A 74 -5.12 -25.35 -6.02
CA ILE A 74 -3.89 -24.81 -5.39
C ILE A 74 -4.03 -24.83 -3.86
N CYS A 75 -5.17 -24.42 -3.31
CA CYS A 75 -5.43 -24.45 -1.87
C CYS A 75 -5.52 -25.88 -1.31
N PHE A 76 -6.01 -26.85 -2.07
CA PHE A 76 -6.10 -28.25 -1.66
C PHE A 76 -4.72 -28.91 -1.56
N PHE A 77 -3.79 -28.53 -2.44
CA PHE A 77 -2.40 -28.97 -2.37
C PHE A 77 -1.56 -28.23 -1.31
N GLN A 78 -2.01 -27.06 -0.84
CA GLN A 78 -1.24 -26.23 0.10
C GLN A 78 -1.99 -26.08 1.43
N THR A 79 -1.72 -27.03 2.33
CA THR A 79 -2.23 -27.07 3.71
C THR A 79 -1.81 -25.85 4.52
N SER A 80 -2.63 -24.80 4.48
CA SER A 80 -2.63 -23.77 5.52
C SER A 80 -4.05 -23.29 5.79
N GLU A 81 -4.38 -23.19 7.06
CA GLU A 81 -5.71 -22.86 7.60
C GLU A 81 -6.27 -21.52 7.07
N GLU A 82 -5.39 -20.62 6.65
CA GLU A 82 -5.71 -19.31 6.06
C GLU A 82 -6.26 -19.44 4.62
N PHE A 83 -5.83 -20.46 3.86
CA PHE A 83 -6.33 -20.72 2.51
C PHE A 83 -7.73 -21.34 2.50
N ALA A 84 -8.13 -22.03 3.56
CA ALA A 84 -9.50 -22.53 3.72
C ALA A 84 -10.52 -21.40 3.86
N LYS A 85 -10.16 -20.31 4.58
CA LYS A 85 -11.00 -19.11 4.71
C LYS A 85 -11.11 -18.35 3.39
N LEU A 86 -9.99 -18.24 2.66
CA LEU A 86 -9.95 -17.61 1.34
C LEU A 86 -10.75 -18.43 0.29
N SER A 87 -10.66 -19.76 0.36
CA SER A 87 -11.44 -20.71 -0.45
C SER A 87 -12.95 -20.53 -0.26
N GLY A 88 -13.42 -20.39 0.98
CA GLY A 88 -14.83 -20.13 1.27
C GLY A 88 -15.35 -18.84 0.62
N ILE A 89 -14.58 -17.76 0.67
CA ILE A 89 -14.94 -16.46 0.06
C ILE A 89 -14.97 -16.55 -1.47
N VAL A 90 -14.03 -17.30 -2.06
CA VAL A 90 -13.92 -17.48 -3.51
C VAL A 90 -15.03 -18.40 -4.05
N CYS A 91 -15.37 -19.48 -3.37
CA CYS A 91 -16.55 -20.31 -3.67
C CYS A 91 -17.85 -19.51 -3.62
N LEU A 92 -17.99 -18.65 -2.60
CA LEU A 92 -19.18 -17.82 -2.43
C LEU A 92 -19.31 -16.75 -3.51
N ALA A 93 -18.26 -16.41 -4.26
CA ALA A 93 -18.30 -15.36 -5.28
C ALA A 93 -18.86 -15.84 -6.64
N VAL A 94 -18.85 -17.15 -6.90
CA VAL A 94 -19.21 -17.76 -8.21
C VAL A 94 -20.70 -18.09 -8.35
N LEU A 95 -21.44 -18.15 -7.24
CA LEU A 95 -22.86 -18.52 -7.29
C LEU A 95 -23.68 -17.48 -8.08
N PRO A 96 -24.63 -17.90 -8.94
CA PRO A 96 -25.60 -16.96 -9.51
C PRO A 96 -26.36 -16.27 -8.36
N MET A 97 -26.62 -14.96 -8.50
CA MET A 97 -27.11 -14.05 -7.44
C MET A 97 -26.05 -13.45 -6.49
N THR A 98 -24.77 -13.76 -6.64
CA THR A 98 -23.71 -13.12 -5.81
C THR A 98 -23.50 -11.65 -6.10
N VAL A 99 -23.95 -11.14 -7.24
CA VAL A 99 -24.03 -9.69 -7.49
C VAL A 99 -24.90 -8.99 -6.44
N TYR A 100 -25.95 -9.67 -5.94
CA TYR A 100 -26.78 -9.14 -4.85
C TYR A 100 -26.10 -9.29 -3.48
N VAL A 101 -25.31 -10.35 -3.26
CA VAL A 101 -24.50 -10.52 -2.03
C VAL A 101 -23.34 -9.52 -1.99
N ILE A 102 -22.69 -9.24 -3.13
CA ILE A 102 -21.69 -8.19 -3.30
C ILE A 102 -22.36 -6.82 -3.17
N GLY A 103 -23.52 -6.59 -3.78
CA GLY A 103 -24.31 -5.37 -3.61
C GLY A 103 -24.72 -5.14 -2.15
N PHE A 104 -25.15 -6.20 -1.46
CA PHE A 104 -25.45 -6.20 -0.02
C PHE A 104 -24.19 -5.93 0.80
N ALA A 105 -23.07 -6.58 0.49
CA ALA A 105 -21.83 -6.37 1.21
C ALA A 105 -21.17 -5.00 0.88
N ILE A 106 -21.47 -4.38 -0.26
CA ILE A 106 -21.14 -2.98 -0.56
C ILE A 106 -21.94 -2.05 0.36
N LEU A 107 -23.22 -2.34 0.61
CA LEU A 107 -24.10 -1.55 1.49
C LEU A 107 -23.75 -1.73 2.98
N PHE A 108 -23.46 -2.96 3.42
CA PHE A 108 -23.29 -3.30 4.85
C PHE A 108 -21.83 -3.42 5.29
N PHE A 109 -20.89 -3.72 4.38
CA PHE A 109 -19.45 -3.88 4.67
C PHE A 109 -18.57 -3.02 3.74
N PRO A 110 -18.79 -1.69 3.69
CA PRO A 110 -18.07 -0.80 2.77
C PRO A 110 -16.55 -0.82 2.99
N ARG A 111 -16.09 -1.13 4.20
CA ARG A 111 -14.65 -1.21 4.55
C ARG A 111 -13.91 -2.36 3.88
N ILE A 112 -14.62 -3.41 3.45
CA ILE A 112 -14.03 -4.62 2.84
C ILE A 112 -14.09 -4.53 1.31
N ILE A 113 -15.15 -3.95 0.76
CA ILE A 113 -15.44 -4.00 -0.68
C ILE A 113 -15.21 -2.67 -1.39
N LEU A 114 -15.48 -1.54 -0.74
CA LEU A 114 -15.34 -0.25 -1.39
C LEU A 114 -13.90 0.27 -1.27
N THR A 115 -13.39 0.80 -2.37
CA THR A 115 -12.11 1.53 -2.34
C THR A 115 -12.29 2.86 -1.59
N ARG A 116 -11.17 3.45 -1.14
CA ARG A 116 -11.13 4.74 -0.43
C ARG A 116 -11.98 5.85 -1.06
N HIS A 117 -12.20 5.79 -2.38
CA HIS A 117 -12.95 6.77 -3.17
C HIS A 117 -14.44 6.87 -2.78
N PHE A 118 -14.97 5.86 -2.09
CA PHE A 118 -16.37 5.83 -1.65
C PHE A 118 -16.54 6.05 -0.14
N TRP A 119 -15.43 6.20 0.59
CA TRP A 119 -15.46 6.39 2.03
C TRP A 119 -15.53 7.88 2.38
N SER A 120 -16.19 8.17 3.51
CA SER A 120 -16.08 9.49 4.14
C SER A 120 -14.68 9.74 4.70
N ASN A 121 -14.35 11.00 5.00
CA ASN A 121 -13.03 11.34 5.53
C ASN A 121 -12.74 10.63 6.86
N GLU A 122 -13.73 10.54 7.75
CA GLU A 122 -13.62 9.80 9.01
C GLU A 122 -13.36 8.29 8.79
N GLN A 123 -14.08 7.68 7.84
CA GLN A 123 -13.86 6.27 7.50
C GLN A 123 -12.45 6.01 6.95
N ARG A 124 -11.91 6.93 6.13
CA ARG A 124 -10.53 6.83 5.63
C ARG A 124 -9.52 6.95 6.76
N LYS A 125 -9.70 7.94 7.64
CA LYS A 125 -8.85 8.18 8.81
C LYS A 125 -8.80 6.97 9.73
N GLU A 126 -9.95 6.42 10.09
CA GLU A 126 -10.06 5.23 10.94
C GLU A 126 -9.40 4.02 10.28
N PHE A 127 -9.64 3.81 8.98
CA PHE A 127 -9.01 2.71 8.25
C PHE A 127 -7.49 2.83 8.18
N TRP A 128 -6.95 4.03 7.90
CA TRP A 128 -5.51 4.24 7.83
C TRP A 128 -4.84 3.96 9.18
N ALA A 129 -5.40 4.48 10.27
CA ALA A 129 -4.91 4.23 11.62
C ALA A 129 -4.97 2.73 11.98
N HIS A 130 -6.14 2.10 11.77
CA HIS A 130 -6.34 0.68 12.03
C HIS A 130 -5.38 -0.20 11.21
N SER A 131 -5.18 0.11 9.93
CA SER A 131 -4.27 -0.65 9.08
C SER A 131 -2.82 -0.52 9.51
N LEU A 132 -2.38 0.66 9.96
CA LEU A 132 -1.02 0.85 10.46
C LEU A 132 -0.79 0.03 11.73
N LYS A 133 -1.76 0.04 12.65
CA LYS A 133 -1.73 -0.72 13.90
C LYS A 133 -1.66 -2.22 13.65
N VAL A 134 -2.55 -2.76 12.83
CA VAL A 134 -2.59 -4.20 12.51
C VAL A 134 -1.33 -4.64 11.76
N SER A 135 -0.86 -3.84 10.80
CA SER A 135 0.37 -4.14 10.06
C SER A 135 1.60 -4.13 10.97
N ALA A 136 1.69 -3.16 11.88
CA ALA A 136 2.77 -3.08 12.86
C ALA A 136 2.77 -4.31 13.78
N ALA A 137 1.62 -4.65 14.36
CA ALA A 137 1.48 -5.80 15.26
C ALA A 137 1.88 -7.14 14.61
N ARG A 138 1.60 -7.32 13.32
CA ARG A 138 1.87 -8.59 12.61
C ARG A 138 3.29 -8.71 12.06
N HIS A 139 3.90 -7.61 11.66
CA HIS A 139 5.10 -7.66 10.81
C HIS A 139 6.32 -6.96 11.39
N TYR A 140 6.17 -5.99 12.31
CA TYR A 140 7.32 -5.23 12.81
C TYR A 140 8.27 -6.09 13.63
N GLN A 141 7.75 -6.92 14.54
CA GLN A 141 8.59 -7.74 15.41
C GLN A 141 9.46 -8.74 14.63
N PRO A 142 8.94 -9.52 13.67
CA PRO A 142 9.78 -10.41 12.85
C PRO A 142 10.79 -9.67 11.96
N ILE A 143 10.46 -8.46 11.50
CA ILE A 143 11.40 -7.63 10.72
C ILE A 143 12.54 -7.15 11.62
N LEU A 144 12.21 -6.69 12.83
CA LEU A 144 13.17 -6.26 13.82
C LEU A 144 14.14 -7.38 14.21
N GLU A 145 13.63 -8.58 14.46
CA GLU A 145 14.44 -9.75 14.80
C GLU A 145 15.42 -10.09 13.67
N ASN A 146 14.94 -10.13 12.43
CA ASN A 146 15.80 -10.37 11.26
C ASN A 146 16.85 -9.26 11.07
N LEU A 147 16.51 -8.00 11.35
CA LEU A 147 17.45 -6.89 11.30
C LEU A 147 18.54 -7.01 12.36
N LYS A 148 18.19 -7.37 13.61
CA LYS A 148 19.15 -7.58 14.71
C LYS A 148 20.10 -8.75 14.45
N VAL A 149 19.61 -9.82 13.81
CA VAL A 149 20.44 -10.96 13.40
C VAL A 149 21.43 -10.54 12.31
N SER A 150 20.96 -9.73 11.35
CA SER A 150 21.77 -9.33 10.19
C SER A 150 22.74 -8.18 10.50
N ASN A 151 22.39 -7.30 11.45
CA ASN A 151 23.18 -6.13 11.83
C ASN A 151 23.15 -5.96 13.36
N LYS A 152 24.21 -6.41 14.04
CA LYS A 152 24.31 -6.38 15.51
C LYS A 152 24.44 -4.98 16.10
N ASP A 153 24.86 -4.01 15.29
CA ASP A 153 25.14 -2.64 15.74
C ASP A 153 23.90 -1.72 15.71
N ILE A 154 22.75 -2.21 15.22
CA ILE A 154 21.54 -1.39 15.08
C ILE A 154 20.72 -1.42 16.38
N THR A 155 20.61 -0.25 17.03
CA THR A 155 19.78 -0.05 18.22
C THR A 155 18.42 0.51 17.84
N ILE A 156 17.37 -0.32 17.85
CA ILE A 156 15.97 0.09 17.59
C ILE A 156 15.17 0.06 18.91
N PRO A 157 14.33 1.07 19.22
CA PRO A 157 13.97 2.23 18.39
C PRO A 157 15.10 3.27 18.24
N THR A 158 15.21 3.86 17.05
CA THR A 158 16.19 4.90 16.70
C THR A 158 15.44 6.16 16.26
N GLU A 159 15.93 7.33 16.64
CA GLU A 159 15.44 8.61 16.11
C GLU A 159 15.81 8.79 14.64
N PHE A 160 14.96 9.51 13.89
CA PHE A 160 15.17 9.73 12.45
C PHE A 160 16.49 10.43 12.11
N VAL A 161 16.98 11.29 13.00
CA VAL A 161 18.23 12.05 12.82
C VAL A 161 19.46 11.12 12.71
N ASN A 162 19.40 9.96 13.37
CA ASN A 162 20.50 9.00 13.41
C ASN A 162 20.45 7.98 12.26
N LEU A 163 19.44 8.03 11.38
CA LEU A 163 19.29 7.07 10.27
C LEU A 163 20.44 7.14 9.26
N LYS A 164 21.10 8.29 9.13
CA LYS A 164 22.25 8.48 8.24
C LYS A 164 23.45 7.59 8.60
N ASP A 165 23.57 7.25 9.88
CA ASP A 165 24.70 6.49 10.42
C ASP A 165 24.40 4.98 10.42
N VAL A 166 23.15 4.59 10.11
CA VAL A 166 22.71 3.19 10.06
C VAL A 166 23.12 2.58 8.72
N LYS A 167 24.09 1.67 8.77
CA LYS A 167 24.46 0.83 7.61
C LYS A 167 23.57 -0.40 7.58
N ILE A 168 22.84 -0.58 6.49
CA ILE A 168 21.97 -1.74 6.26
C ILE A 168 22.46 -2.44 4.98
N ALA A 169 22.49 -3.77 5.01
CA ALA A 169 22.76 -4.59 3.83
C ALA A 169 21.76 -4.27 2.69
N PRO A 170 22.14 -4.46 1.42
CA PRO A 170 21.21 -4.38 0.29
C PRO A 170 20.00 -5.32 0.46
N LEU A 171 18.82 -4.89 -0.05
CA LEU A 171 17.56 -5.66 0.01
C LEU A 171 17.67 -7.10 -0.54
N ILE A 172 18.60 -7.34 -1.47
CA ILE A 172 18.83 -8.66 -2.09
C ILE A 172 19.50 -9.67 -1.15
N GLU A 173 20.21 -9.19 -0.12
CA GLU A 173 20.90 -10.03 0.86
C GLU A 173 19.95 -10.53 1.97
N PHE A 174 18.78 -9.92 2.08
CA PHE A 174 17.79 -10.33 3.07
C PHE A 174 17.09 -11.65 2.69
N PRO A 175 16.71 -12.48 3.68
CA PRO A 175 15.96 -13.69 3.41
C PRO A 175 14.60 -13.35 2.79
N TYR A 176 14.12 -14.20 1.87
CA TYR A 176 12.86 -13.98 1.15
C TYR A 176 11.66 -13.73 2.08
N SER A 177 11.61 -14.42 3.23
CA SER A 177 10.57 -14.21 4.24
C SER A 177 10.55 -12.78 4.81
N HIS A 178 11.71 -12.14 4.94
CA HIS A 178 11.82 -10.74 5.35
C HIS A 178 11.32 -9.81 4.26
N ILE A 179 11.73 -10.05 3.01
CA ILE A 179 11.30 -9.29 1.84
C ILE A 179 9.78 -9.35 1.67
N VAL A 180 9.17 -10.53 1.82
CA VAL A 180 7.71 -10.68 1.76
C VAL A 180 7.03 -9.84 2.85
N ARG A 181 7.54 -9.83 4.08
CA ARG A 181 6.97 -9.01 5.17
C ARG A 181 7.09 -7.51 4.89
N LEU A 182 8.21 -7.06 4.33
CA LEU A 182 8.37 -5.67 3.87
C LEU A 182 7.36 -5.34 2.77
N CYS A 183 7.17 -6.23 1.80
CA CYS A 183 6.13 -6.11 0.78
C CYS A 183 4.73 -5.96 1.41
N MET A 184 4.38 -6.79 2.41
CA MET A 184 3.08 -6.71 3.08
C MET A 184 2.87 -5.39 3.83
N ILE A 185 3.88 -4.91 4.57
CA ILE A 185 3.82 -3.60 5.24
C ILE A 185 3.63 -2.50 4.22
N HIS A 186 4.47 -2.44 3.18
CA HIS A 186 4.42 -1.38 2.19
C HIS A 186 3.33 -1.57 1.14
N ARG A 187 2.45 -2.57 1.31
CA ARG A 187 1.37 -2.94 0.36
C ARG A 187 1.89 -3.04 -1.08
N CYS A 188 3.04 -3.67 -1.24
CA CYS A 188 3.59 -4.07 -2.52
C CYS A 188 3.35 -5.56 -2.71
N PHE A 189 2.94 -5.97 -3.90
CA PHE A 189 2.86 -7.40 -4.19
C PHE A 189 4.26 -8.06 -4.21
N PRO A 190 4.40 -9.26 -3.62
CA PRO A 190 5.68 -9.87 -3.30
C PRO A 190 6.48 -10.42 -4.50
N VAL A 191 5.96 -10.33 -5.73
CA VAL A 191 6.67 -10.85 -6.91
C VAL A 191 6.57 -9.87 -8.10
N PRO A 192 7.69 -9.36 -8.64
CA PRO A 192 9.05 -9.37 -8.09
C PRO A 192 9.18 -8.39 -6.91
N SER A 193 9.40 -8.90 -5.69
CA SER A 193 9.37 -8.11 -4.45
C SER A 193 10.44 -7.02 -4.36
N VAL A 194 11.72 -7.37 -4.54
CA VAL A 194 12.83 -6.42 -4.36
C VAL A 194 12.72 -5.24 -5.30
N LYS A 195 12.50 -5.49 -6.60
CA LYS A 195 12.33 -4.44 -7.60
C LYS A 195 11.15 -3.52 -7.29
N ARG A 196 10.03 -4.08 -6.82
CA ARG A 196 8.83 -3.31 -6.47
C ARG A 196 9.01 -2.47 -5.21
N LEU A 197 9.69 -3.01 -4.20
CA LEU A 197 10.05 -2.27 -2.99
C LEU A 197 11.01 -1.13 -3.30
N ALA A 198 12.06 -1.39 -4.09
CA ALA A 198 13.01 -0.38 -4.54
C ALA A 198 12.31 0.73 -5.34
N HIS A 199 11.52 0.35 -6.34
CA HIS A 199 10.74 1.31 -7.13
C HIS A 199 9.79 2.14 -6.27
N ARG A 200 9.08 1.52 -5.32
CA ARG A 200 8.21 2.26 -4.39
C ARG A 200 9.02 3.23 -3.52
N ALA A 201 10.18 2.82 -3.04
CA ALA A 201 11.07 3.69 -2.26
C ALA A 201 11.56 4.88 -3.08
N GLU A 202 11.94 4.68 -4.35
CA GLU A 202 12.32 5.76 -5.27
C GLU A 202 11.18 6.76 -5.50
N VAL A 203 9.96 6.28 -5.75
CA VAL A 203 8.79 7.15 -5.91
C VAL A 203 8.52 7.95 -4.62
N LEU A 204 8.64 7.32 -3.45
CA LEU A 204 8.48 8.01 -2.17
C LEU A 204 9.60 9.03 -1.92
N ARG A 205 10.84 8.73 -2.28
CA ARG A 205 11.96 9.70 -2.18
C ARG A 205 11.75 10.91 -3.08
N GLU A 206 11.27 10.71 -4.29
CA GLU A 206 10.94 11.80 -5.20
C GLU A 206 9.76 12.65 -4.69
N LEU A 207 8.77 12.01 -4.06
CA LEU A 207 7.71 12.74 -3.37
C LEU A 207 8.25 13.53 -2.16
N ASP A 208 9.11 12.90 -1.35
CA ASP A 208 9.74 13.53 -0.18
C ASP A 208 10.60 14.73 -0.57
N SER A 209 11.40 14.63 -1.64
CA SER A 209 12.28 15.71 -2.10
C SER A 209 11.51 16.97 -2.47
N ARG A 210 10.35 16.81 -3.11
CA ARG A 210 9.45 17.91 -3.47
C ARG A 210 8.78 18.52 -2.26
N GLN A 211 8.22 17.69 -1.39
CA GLN A 211 7.57 18.18 -0.16
C GLN A 211 8.56 18.84 0.79
N LEU A 212 9.84 18.45 0.76
CA LEU A 212 10.88 19.12 1.51
C LEU A 212 11.19 20.52 0.97
N ASN A 213 11.16 20.73 -0.35
CA ASN A 213 11.32 22.07 -0.93
C ASN A 213 10.17 23.01 -0.49
N ASP A 214 8.99 22.43 -0.30
CA ASP A 214 7.78 23.13 0.12
C ASP A 214 7.37 22.80 1.57
N LEU A 215 8.35 22.71 2.48
CA LEU A 215 8.12 22.24 3.87
C LEU A 215 7.05 23.05 4.62
N HIS A 216 6.90 24.34 4.30
CA HIS A 216 5.87 25.21 4.87
C HIS A 216 4.45 24.77 4.50
N LEU A 217 4.25 24.16 3.33
CA LEU A 217 2.94 23.64 2.91
C LEU A 217 2.48 22.47 3.77
N VAL A 218 3.38 21.82 4.51
CA VAL A 218 3.00 20.79 5.49
C VAL A 218 2.11 21.38 6.59
N ASP A 219 2.24 22.67 6.92
CA ASP A 219 1.38 23.33 7.90
C ASP A 219 0.00 23.68 7.32
N GLU A 220 -0.09 23.83 6.00
CA GLU A 220 -1.31 24.16 5.26
C GLU A 220 -2.12 22.92 4.84
N MET A 221 -1.52 21.72 4.89
CA MET A 221 -2.21 20.47 4.54
C MET A 221 -3.50 20.31 5.34
N ASP A 222 -4.57 19.92 4.65
CA ASP A 222 -5.77 19.48 5.33
C ASP A 222 -5.52 18.16 6.10
N ASP A 223 -6.43 17.82 7.01
CA ASP A 223 -6.32 16.60 7.81
C ASP A 223 -6.17 15.35 6.92
N GLN A 224 -6.92 15.28 5.82
CA GLN A 224 -6.92 14.13 4.93
C GLN A 224 -5.56 13.95 4.24
N GLN A 225 -4.97 15.02 3.72
CA GLN A 225 -3.64 15.04 3.13
C GLN A 225 -2.58 14.64 4.15
N LEU A 226 -2.65 15.19 5.37
CA LEU A 226 -1.72 14.85 6.44
C LEU A 226 -1.78 13.36 6.78
N TYR A 227 -2.96 12.82 7.06
CA TYR A 227 -3.12 11.38 7.36
C TYR A 227 -2.67 10.49 6.22
N MET A 228 -2.97 10.87 4.97
CA MET A 228 -2.54 10.16 3.78
C MET A 228 -1.00 10.12 3.68
N HIS A 229 -0.33 11.24 3.89
CA HIS A 229 1.14 11.32 3.84
C HIS A 229 1.83 10.51 4.94
N LEU A 230 1.27 10.48 6.15
CA LEU A 230 1.74 9.60 7.21
C LEU A 230 1.50 8.12 6.87
N PHE A 231 0.33 7.83 6.30
CA PHE A 231 -0.08 6.47 5.95
C PHE A 231 0.76 5.84 4.84
N ILE A 232 1.04 6.56 3.75
CA ILE A 232 1.84 6.03 2.61
C ILE A 232 3.30 5.73 3.01
N ARG A 233 3.81 6.47 4.01
CA ARG A 233 5.15 6.34 4.61
C ARG A 233 5.22 5.38 5.80
N ARG A 234 4.08 4.88 6.28
CA ARG A 234 3.97 3.99 7.45
C ARG A 234 4.43 4.62 8.76
N LEU A 235 4.29 5.93 8.89
CA LEU A 235 4.57 6.65 10.13
C LEU A 235 3.45 6.41 11.14
N GLN A 236 3.79 6.01 12.36
CA GLN A 236 2.82 5.74 13.41
C GLN A 236 2.40 7.04 14.08
N TYR A 237 1.09 7.32 14.07
CA TYR A 237 0.51 8.55 14.61
C TYR A 237 -0.65 8.31 15.58
N GLU A 238 -0.89 7.06 16.00
CA GLU A 238 -1.90 6.75 17.00
C GLU A 238 -1.60 7.50 18.32
N GLY A 239 -2.59 8.23 18.82
CA GLY A 239 -2.46 9.05 20.04
C GLY A 239 -1.77 10.41 19.87
N LYS A 240 -1.34 10.78 18.66
CA LYS A 240 -0.73 12.10 18.39
C LYS A 240 -1.79 13.16 18.05
N THR A 241 -1.55 14.38 18.50
CA THR A 241 -2.28 15.59 18.10
C THR A 241 -1.89 16.01 16.67
N VAL A 242 -2.70 16.85 16.02
CA VAL A 242 -2.42 17.36 14.66
C VAL A 242 -1.07 18.09 14.57
N PRO A 243 -0.69 18.97 15.51
CA PRO A 243 0.64 19.58 15.49
C PRO A 243 1.77 18.56 15.57
N GLU A 244 1.66 17.56 16.47
CA GLU A 244 2.67 16.49 16.59
C GLU A 244 2.78 15.63 15.33
N MET A 245 1.67 15.43 14.62
CA MET A 245 1.65 14.71 13.34
C MET A 245 2.35 15.49 12.23
N ARG A 246 2.17 16.82 12.18
CA ARG A 246 2.88 17.69 11.23
C ARG A 246 4.37 17.69 11.51
N GLU A 247 4.77 17.84 12.76
CA GLU A 247 6.18 17.78 13.16
C GLU A 247 6.80 16.40 12.88
N LEU A 248 6.06 15.31 13.09
CA LEU A 248 6.49 13.97 12.70
C LEU A 248 6.78 13.86 11.20
N LEU A 249 5.89 14.40 10.37
CA LEU A 249 6.07 14.41 8.91
C LEU A 249 7.27 15.27 8.49
N LYS A 250 7.42 16.48 9.04
CA LYS A 250 8.57 17.36 8.76
C LYS A 250 9.89 16.69 9.12
N THR A 251 9.95 16.07 10.30
CA THR A 251 11.15 15.36 10.77
C THR A 251 11.51 14.20 9.84
N TRP A 252 10.50 13.45 9.35
CA TRP A 252 10.71 12.41 8.36
C TRP A 252 11.27 12.96 7.04
N LEU A 253 10.69 14.03 6.49
CA LEU A 253 11.10 14.63 5.21
C LEU A 253 12.56 15.13 5.26
N ILE A 254 12.97 15.69 6.39
CA ILE A 254 14.37 16.11 6.60
C ILE A 254 15.29 14.89 6.63
N ALA A 255 14.90 13.84 7.36
CA ALA A 255 15.71 12.64 7.51
C ALA A 255 15.82 11.82 6.21
N SER A 256 14.74 11.73 5.42
CA SER A 256 14.71 10.90 4.22
C SER A 256 15.67 11.38 3.12
N LYS A 257 15.99 12.68 3.07
CA LYS A 257 17.01 13.24 2.17
C LYS A 257 18.43 12.72 2.44
N VAL A 258 18.73 12.36 3.69
CA VAL A 258 20.09 11.96 4.10
C VAL A 258 20.32 10.46 3.87
N ILE A 259 19.26 9.69 3.60
CA ILE A 259 19.35 8.25 3.37
C ILE A 259 19.85 8.03 1.93
N PRO A 260 21.00 7.35 1.75
CA PRO A 260 21.51 7.08 0.41
C PRO A 260 20.55 6.20 -0.41
N PRO A 261 20.64 6.27 -1.76
CA PRO A 261 19.77 5.51 -2.65
C PRO A 261 19.87 3.99 -2.48
#